data_AF-A0AB34KD14-F1
#
_entry.id   AF-A0AB34KD14-F1
#
_cell.length_a   1.000
_cell.length_b   1.000
_cell.length_c   1.000
_cell.angle_alpha   90.00
_cell.angle_beta   90.00
_cell.angle_gamma   90.00
#
_symmetry.space_group_name_H-M   'P 1'
#
loop_
_entity.id
_entity.type
_entity.pdbx_description
1 polymer ?
#
loop_
_entity_poly.entity_id
_entity_poly.type
_entity_poly.pdbx_seq_one_letter_code
_entity_poly.pdbx_strand_id
1 'polypeptide(L)'
;MPTAERLSSPDIGSNGDCTPLLDRFKASMDRAEDYPTNLISRNIYSYQLNEYLRQTEINRSRLFGPSSTVDFLEFRNGAKGLAARLRSKSELSKVDMCDASSYVEDPLCRFMFISAPSSRDRLNVEHNVLMHMLTWHQVMPEILDFLLVFGVSENPKDFQYTGFRSALTLSNDDRMLAIPKLGRSGREIRLCHILRSAEPVDQSGEIARFWPWALRPTVTYHAFDVESERSVWLIVKANALLKHRVRADCRENGLYQSPADGDASNSFESTLRTHLVICAWAGQNWRWYINFMEEKAQWLTRGTLTESLNQNSTGGNGKPRSRFSFRHLQEVHFMEEKANEALLVLRGNMSVIKELCALYTNVARVLTTELECAKLSPSALGDFQRYINITITELTTQESRLQMLLQILADRKVLLQSMLQWDNSQHSIAVAMSTGNMAEMTELTARISQKTIEEASHMRIITWVTLFFLPGTFVSTLMSTPIVHYPDHSEVVNVKALELFLAVALPLLVATLFAWYCLVLWHNYRRKSREQEEGRAKTTNQSSIT
;
A
#
# COMPACT_ATOMS: atom_id res chain seq x y z
N MET A 1 11.58 -1.75 38.30
CA MET A 1 13.02 -1.66 38.01
C MET A 1 13.48 -3.02 37.54
N PRO A 2 14.03 -3.09 36.32
CA PRO A 2 15.46 -2.86 36.14
C PRO A 2 15.74 -1.59 35.35
N THR A 3 16.85 -0.97 35.69
CA THR A 3 17.38 0.31 35.21
C THR A 3 17.78 0.20 33.74
N ALA A 4 17.18 1.02 32.88
CA ALA A 4 17.67 1.26 31.54
C ALA A 4 18.97 2.10 31.66
N GLU A 5 20.12 1.47 31.48
CA GLU A 5 21.37 2.19 31.24
C GLU A 5 21.25 2.91 29.89
N ARG A 6 20.92 4.21 29.94
CA ARG A 6 21.35 5.14 28.88
C ARG A 6 22.87 5.21 28.98
N LEU A 7 23.55 4.53 28.06
CA LEU A 7 24.96 4.77 27.80
C LEU A 7 25.13 6.26 27.49
N SER A 8 25.84 6.94 28.38
CA SER A 8 26.25 8.33 28.25
C SER A 8 27.05 8.54 26.97
N SER A 9 26.68 9.57 26.21
CA SER A 9 27.46 10.12 25.10
C SER A 9 28.89 10.43 25.55
N PRO A 10 29.94 10.05 24.79
CA PRO A 10 31.29 10.46 25.11
C PRO A 10 31.45 11.96 24.81
N ASP A 11 31.95 12.72 25.78
CA ASP A 11 32.40 14.09 25.60
C ASP A 11 33.41 14.15 24.44
N ILE A 12 33.03 14.83 23.35
CA ILE A 12 33.94 15.12 22.24
C ILE A 12 34.82 16.29 22.69
N GLY A 13 35.93 15.96 23.34
CA GLY A 13 37.04 16.89 23.54
C GLY A 13 37.58 17.37 22.19
N SER A 14 37.93 18.65 22.13
CA SER A 14 38.36 19.43 20.97
C SER A 14 39.70 19.02 20.33
N ASN A 15 40.12 17.75 20.42
CA ASN A 15 41.37 17.25 19.83
C ASN A 15 41.15 15.92 19.08
N GLY A 16 40.97 16.01 17.76
CA GLY A 16 41.68 15.24 16.73
C GLY A 16 41.71 13.70 16.69
N ASP A 17 41.18 12.94 17.65
CA ASP A 17 41.32 11.48 17.66
C ASP A 17 40.05 10.77 17.14
N CYS A 18 39.93 10.65 15.80
CA CYS A 18 38.84 9.94 15.12
C CYS A 18 39.02 8.40 15.07
N THR A 19 40.00 7.86 15.78
CA THR A 19 40.32 6.43 15.86
C THR A 19 39.15 5.54 16.34
N PRO A 20 38.37 5.87 17.39
CA PRO A 20 37.34 4.96 17.90
C PRO A 20 36.13 4.79 16.98
N LEU A 21 35.72 5.82 16.22
CA LEU A 21 34.59 5.72 15.29
C LEU A 21 34.94 4.88 14.06
N LEU A 22 36.16 5.03 13.55
CA LEU A 22 36.67 4.20 12.46
C LEU A 22 36.77 2.73 12.88
N ASP A 23 37.25 2.46 14.10
CA ASP A 23 37.37 1.09 14.60
C ASP A 23 35.99 0.46 14.85
N ARG A 24 35.01 1.24 15.33
CA ARG A 24 33.61 0.80 15.39
C ARG A 24 33.04 0.49 14.01
N PHE A 25 33.38 1.27 12.99
CA PHE A 25 32.97 1.01 11.62
C PHE A 25 33.60 -0.25 11.04
N LYS A 26 34.90 -0.48 11.27
CA LYS A 26 35.57 -1.74 10.92
C LYS A 26 34.89 -2.94 11.57
N ALA A 27 34.64 -2.89 12.88
CA ALA A 27 33.95 -3.95 13.61
C ALA A 27 32.48 -4.17 13.15
N SER A 28 31.82 -3.13 12.61
CA SER A 28 30.51 -3.25 11.95
C SER A 28 30.64 -3.99 10.62
N MET A 29 31.65 -3.66 9.82
CA MET A 29 31.94 -4.30 8.52
C MET A 29 32.37 -5.76 8.65
N ASP A 30 33.16 -6.11 9.66
CA ASP A 30 33.56 -7.50 9.92
C ASP A 30 32.35 -8.42 10.18
N ARG A 31 31.27 -7.83 10.71
CA ARG A 31 29.98 -8.48 10.96
C ARG A 31 28.91 -8.08 9.96
N ALA A 32 29.31 -7.74 8.72
CA ALA A 32 28.38 -7.35 7.65
C ALA A 32 27.25 -8.36 7.41
N GLU A 33 27.49 -9.65 7.65
CA GLU A 33 26.48 -10.70 7.47
C GLU A 33 25.38 -10.66 8.53
N ASP A 34 25.62 -10.00 9.68
CA ASP A 34 24.65 -9.84 10.77
C ASP A 34 23.75 -8.61 10.61
N TYR A 35 23.74 -7.98 9.43
CA TYR A 35 22.88 -6.83 9.15
C TYR A 35 21.41 -7.16 9.40
N PRO A 36 20.65 -6.29 10.11
CA PRO A 36 21.00 -4.93 10.54
C PRO A 36 21.56 -4.78 11.96
N THR A 37 21.81 -5.86 12.68
CA THR A 37 22.20 -5.80 14.12
C THR A 37 23.61 -5.23 14.36
N ASN A 38 24.44 -5.22 13.31
CA ASN A 38 25.79 -4.71 13.29
C ASN A 38 25.89 -3.19 13.05
N LEU A 39 24.79 -2.49 12.78
CA LEU A 39 24.78 -1.03 12.54
C LEU A 39 25.28 -0.23 13.75
N ILE A 40 26.01 0.86 13.48
CA ILE A 40 26.65 1.70 14.51
C ILE A 40 25.62 2.57 15.24
N SER A 41 24.72 3.20 14.49
CA SER A 41 23.65 4.04 15.02
C SER A 41 22.43 3.17 15.37
N ARG A 42 22.08 3.13 16.65
CA ARG A 42 20.92 2.38 17.17
C ARG A 42 19.82 3.35 17.60
N ASN A 43 19.25 4.07 16.64
CA ASN A 43 18.01 4.82 16.87
C ASN A 43 16.77 3.91 16.93
N ILE A 44 16.98 2.60 16.79
CA ILE A 44 15.96 1.55 16.69
C ILE A 44 16.24 0.51 17.77
N TYR A 45 15.17 -0.01 18.36
CA TYR A 45 15.28 -0.97 19.45
C TYR A 45 15.83 -2.32 18.96
N SER A 46 16.61 -2.99 19.80
CA SER A 46 17.23 -4.28 19.48
C SER A 46 16.22 -5.36 19.05
N TYR A 47 15.02 -5.39 19.65
CA TYR A 47 13.98 -6.34 19.27
C TYR A 47 13.48 -6.13 17.83
N GLN A 48 13.43 -4.87 17.35
CA GLN A 48 13.03 -4.57 15.97
C GLN A 48 14.11 -5.00 14.98
N LEU A 49 15.38 -4.74 15.29
CA LEU A 49 16.51 -5.19 14.46
C LEU A 49 16.55 -6.72 14.33
N ASN A 50 16.28 -7.44 15.42
CA ASN A 50 16.20 -8.89 15.41
C ASN A 50 15.02 -9.40 14.57
N GLU A 51 13.89 -8.71 14.59
CA GLU A 51 12.75 -9.06 13.74
C GLU A 51 13.07 -8.85 12.25
N TYR A 52 13.75 -7.75 11.88
CA TYR A 52 14.21 -7.55 10.50
C TYR A 52 15.17 -8.63 10.03
N LEU A 53 16.14 -9.00 10.86
CA LEU A 53 17.06 -10.10 10.57
C LEU A 53 16.28 -11.42 10.37
N ARG A 54 15.35 -11.73 11.29
CA ARG A 54 14.51 -12.93 11.21
C ARG A 54 13.68 -12.97 9.92
N GLN A 55 12.98 -11.89 9.58
CA GLN A 55 12.15 -11.83 8.38
C GLN A 55 12.98 -11.97 7.10
N THR A 56 14.19 -11.38 7.09
CA THR A 56 15.12 -11.50 5.96
C THR A 56 15.60 -12.93 5.80
N GLU A 57 15.94 -13.63 6.89
CA GLU A 57 16.42 -15.02 6.81
C GLU A 57 15.30 -15.98 6.38
N ILE A 58 14.09 -15.83 6.92
CA ILE A 58 12.91 -16.61 6.50
C ILE A 58 12.67 -16.48 4.99
N ASN A 59 12.86 -15.28 4.44
CA ASN A 59 12.62 -14.99 3.03
C ASN A 59 13.87 -15.09 2.15
N ARG A 60 15.01 -15.56 2.68
CA ARG A 60 16.31 -15.51 1.99
C ARG A 60 16.30 -16.21 0.65
N SER A 61 15.82 -17.46 0.63
CA SER A 61 15.73 -18.27 -0.60
C SER A 61 14.72 -17.72 -1.60
N ARG A 62 13.74 -16.94 -1.14
CA ARG A 62 12.71 -16.31 -1.96
C ARG A 62 13.22 -15.01 -2.60
N LEU A 63 14.00 -14.23 -1.86
CA LEU A 63 14.39 -12.87 -2.22
C LEU A 63 15.70 -12.80 -3.01
N PHE A 64 16.70 -13.62 -2.66
CA PHE A 64 18.07 -13.47 -3.19
C PHE A 64 18.41 -14.48 -4.29
N GLY A 65 19.06 -13.98 -5.34
CA GLY A 65 19.57 -14.75 -6.45
C GLY A 65 20.91 -15.43 -6.11
N PRO A 66 21.33 -16.42 -6.91
CA PRO A 66 22.60 -17.13 -6.71
C PRO A 66 23.83 -16.34 -7.17
N SER A 67 23.63 -15.26 -7.93
CA SER A 67 24.71 -14.44 -8.49
C SER A 67 24.38 -12.96 -8.33
N SER A 68 25.42 -12.14 -8.17
CA SER A 68 25.25 -10.69 -8.05
C SER A 68 25.46 -9.99 -9.39
N THR A 69 24.58 -9.07 -9.76
CA THR A 69 24.79 -8.11 -10.85
C THR A 69 24.30 -6.74 -10.39
N VAL A 70 25.17 -5.99 -9.74
CA VAL A 70 24.88 -4.64 -9.24
C VAL A 70 25.55 -3.64 -10.16
N ASP A 71 24.78 -2.68 -10.68
CA ASP A 71 25.31 -1.62 -11.50
C ASP A 71 25.59 -0.38 -10.66
N PHE A 72 26.82 0.13 -10.74
CA PHE A 72 27.26 1.34 -10.05
C PHE A 72 27.40 2.50 -11.04
N LEU A 73 27.10 3.70 -10.55
CA LEU A 73 27.43 4.96 -11.20
C LEU A 73 27.96 5.92 -10.14
N GLU A 74 29.24 6.27 -10.27
CA GLU A 74 29.95 7.06 -9.26
C GLU A 74 30.48 8.36 -9.83
N PHE A 75 30.35 9.44 -9.07
CA PHE A 75 30.90 10.75 -9.40
C PHE A 75 31.95 11.10 -8.36
N ARG A 76 33.19 11.30 -8.79
CA ARG A 76 34.33 11.69 -7.95
C ARG A 76 34.84 13.06 -8.41
N ASN A 77 35.54 13.78 -7.54
CA ASN A 77 36.14 15.07 -7.86
C ASN A 77 36.98 14.98 -9.15
N GLY A 78 36.61 15.77 -10.17
CA GLY A 78 37.32 15.86 -11.45
C GLY A 78 37.13 14.68 -12.42
N ALA A 79 36.30 13.68 -12.10
CA ALA A 79 36.07 12.52 -12.96
C ALA A 79 34.63 12.49 -13.50
N LYS A 80 34.49 12.32 -14.84
CA LYS A 80 33.19 12.00 -15.45
C LYS A 80 32.70 10.66 -14.92
N GLY A 81 31.40 10.57 -14.64
CA GLY A 81 30.79 9.45 -13.90
C GLY A 81 31.32 8.06 -14.30
N LEU A 82 31.97 7.38 -13.36
CA LEU A 82 32.49 6.03 -13.53
C LEU A 82 31.33 5.04 -13.44
N ALA A 83 31.06 4.32 -14.52
CA ALA A 83 30.09 3.23 -14.53
C ALA A 83 30.80 1.89 -14.35
N ALA A 84 30.58 1.24 -13.22
CA ALA A 84 31.07 -0.11 -12.96
C ALA A 84 29.89 -1.10 -12.88
N ARG A 85 30.13 -2.37 -13.21
CA ARG A 85 29.17 -3.46 -13.01
C ARG A 85 29.85 -4.53 -12.19
N LEU A 86 29.25 -4.85 -11.06
CA LEU A 86 29.78 -5.74 -10.05
C LEU A 86 29.10 -7.11 -10.17
N ARG A 87 29.91 -8.16 -10.34
CA ARG A 87 29.46 -9.53 -10.63
C ARG A 87 29.64 -10.51 -9.45
N SER A 88 30.50 -10.19 -8.49
CA SER A 88 30.79 -11.05 -7.33
C SER A 88 31.30 -10.26 -6.13
N LYS A 89 31.20 -10.82 -4.91
CA LYS A 89 31.72 -10.19 -3.67
C LYS A 89 33.20 -9.76 -3.78
N SER A 90 34.03 -10.53 -4.47
CA SER A 90 35.45 -10.22 -4.69
C SER A 90 35.68 -8.93 -5.50
N GLU A 91 34.69 -8.47 -6.26
CA GLU A 91 34.73 -7.25 -7.06
C GLU A 91 34.31 -6.00 -6.27
N LEU A 92 33.92 -6.12 -5.00
CA LEU A 92 33.69 -4.96 -4.12
C LEU A 92 34.94 -4.08 -3.98
N SER A 93 36.13 -4.66 -4.17
CA SER A 93 37.42 -3.97 -4.19
C SER A 93 37.54 -3.01 -5.37
N LYS A 94 36.85 -3.30 -6.49
CA LYS A 94 36.84 -2.45 -7.68
C LYS A 94 36.04 -1.16 -7.50
N VAL A 95 35.26 -1.06 -6.43
CA VAL A 95 34.37 0.09 -6.12
C VAL A 95 34.72 0.67 -4.73
N ASP A 96 35.94 0.40 -4.26
CA ASP A 96 36.45 0.85 -2.96
C ASP A 96 35.57 0.43 -1.76
N MET A 97 34.88 -0.70 -1.86
CA MET A 97 33.99 -1.26 -0.82
C MET A 97 34.57 -2.53 -0.16
N CYS A 98 35.89 -2.70 -0.15
CA CYS A 98 36.52 -3.90 0.41
C CYS A 98 37.34 -3.68 1.67
N ASP A 99 37.92 -2.49 1.87
CA ASP A 99 38.86 -2.31 2.95
C ASP A 99 38.79 -0.89 3.52
N ALA A 100 38.31 -0.75 4.76
CA ALA A 100 38.31 0.53 5.46
C ALA A 100 39.74 1.04 5.77
N SER A 101 40.76 0.22 5.50
CA SER A 101 42.18 0.58 5.65
C SER A 101 42.81 1.22 4.41
N SER A 102 42.19 1.16 3.23
CA SER A 102 42.73 1.78 2.00
C SER A 102 42.52 3.30 1.92
N TYR A 103 41.76 3.87 2.86
CA TYR A 103 41.54 5.31 3.07
C TYR A 103 41.17 6.11 1.81
N VAL A 104 40.32 5.53 0.95
CA VAL A 104 39.75 6.25 -0.19
C VAL A 104 38.48 6.96 0.27
N GLU A 105 38.40 8.28 0.08
CA GLU A 105 37.17 9.03 0.36
C GLU A 105 36.00 8.50 -0.46
N ASP A 106 34.79 8.54 0.11
CA ASP A 106 33.58 8.20 -0.62
C ASP A 106 33.39 9.16 -1.82
N PRO A 107 32.82 8.68 -2.94
CA PRO A 107 32.48 9.53 -4.07
C PRO A 107 31.47 10.62 -3.68
N LEU A 108 31.43 11.71 -4.44
CA LEU A 108 30.43 12.78 -4.29
C LEU A 108 29.01 12.25 -4.47
N CYS A 109 28.82 11.34 -5.42
CA CYS A 109 27.56 10.67 -5.61
C CYS A 109 27.78 9.22 -6.01
N ARG A 110 27.05 8.30 -5.38
CA ARG A 110 27.04 6.87 -5.73
C ARG A 110 25.61 6.39 -5.95
N PHE A 111 25.30 5.95 -7.15
CA PHE A 111 24.10 5.18 -7.44
C PHE A 111 24.40 3.69 -7.50
N MET A 112 23.60 2.89 -6.81
CA MET A 112 23.62 1.45 -6.80
C MET A 112 22.29 0.94 -7.34
N PHE A 113 22.31 0.27 -8.48
CA PHE A 113 21.13 -0.30 -9.11
C PHE A 113 21.14 -1.82 -8.97
N ILE A 114 20.10 -2.36 -8.33
CA ILE A 114 19.88 -3.80 -8.23
C ILE A 114 18.73 -4.15 -9.17
N SER A 115 18.94 -5.10 -10.08
CA SER A 115 17.93 -5.52 -11.05
C SER A 115 17.26 -6.83 -10.61
N ALA A 116 16.08 -7.10 -11.17
CA ALA A 116 15.41 -8.39 -11.12
C ALA A 116 14.61 -8.56 -12.43
N PRO A 117 14.48 -9.77 -13.00
CA PRO A 117 13.71 -9.98 -14.24
C PRO A 117 12.25 -9.50 -14.12
N SER A 118 11.60 -9.79 -12.99
CA SER A 118 10.30 -9.24 -12.61
C SER A 118 10.24 -8.99 -11.10
N SER A 119 9.14 -8.42 -10.59
CA SER A 119 8.96 -8.25 -9.13
C SER A 119 8.76 -9.59 -8.42
N ARG A 120 8.42 -10.61 -9.19
CA ARG A 120 8.11 -11.96 -8.73
C ARG A 120 9.31 -12.88 -8.88
N ASP A 121 10.46 -12.34 -9.26
CA ASP A 121 11.72 -13.06 -9.34
C ASP A 121 12.64 -12.63 -8.21
N ARG A 122 13.66 -13.44 -7.98
CA ARG A 122 14.75 -13.11 -7.06
C ARG A 122 15.48 -11.86 -7.54
N LEU A 123 15.93 -11.05 -6.60
CA LEU A 123 16.86 -9.97 -6.88
C LEU A 123 18.16 -10.55 -7.42
N ASN A 124 18.75 -9.90 -8.43
CA ASN A 124 20.05 -10.28 -8.98
C ASN A 124 21.19 -9.82 -8.06
N VAL A 125 21.14 -10.23 -6.80
CA VAL A 125 22.14 -9.96 -5.77
C VAL A 125 22.16 -11.13 -4.79
N GLU A 126 23.35 -11.55 -4.42
CA GLU A 126 23.54 -12.51 -3.33
C GLU A 126 23.27 -11.82 -1.99
N HIS A 127 22.75 -12.60 -1.04
CA HIS A 127 22.45 -12.11 0.31
C HIS A 127 23.64 -11.39 0.95
N ASN A 128 24.81 -12.04 0.99
CA ASN A 128 26.00 -11.51 1.67
C ASN A 128 26.55 -10.25 0.98
N VAL A 129 26.41 -10.13 -0.35
CA VAL A 129 26.80 -8.93 -1.10
C VAL A 129 25.90 -7.76 -0.73
N LEU A 130 24.58 -7.98 -0.67
CA LEU A 130 23.66 -6.92 -0.26
C LEU A 130 23.91 -6.49 1.19
N MET A 131 24.01 -7.42 2.14
CA MET A 131 24.23 -7.09 3.55
C MET A 131 25.53 -6.31 3.76
N HIS A 132 26.59 -6.64 3.01
CA HIS A 132 27.84 -5.87 2.99
C HIS A 132 27.65 -4.46 2.46
N MET A 133 26.92 -4.29 1.36
CA MET A 133 26.64 -2.95 0.81
C MET A 133 25.79 -2.10 1.77
N LEU A 134 24.76 -2.68 2.36
CA LEU A 134 23.89 -1.99 3.33
C LEU A 134 24.68 -1.60 4.59
N THR A 135 25.58 -2.46 5.05
CA THR A 135 26.48 -2.17 6.19
C THR A 135 27.47 -1.06 5.84
N TRP A 136 28.13 -1.11 4.68
CA TRP A 136 29.12 -0.11 4.29
C TRP A 136 28.55 1.31 4.29
N HIS A 137 27.32 1.45 3.79
CA HIS A 137 26.61 2.71 3.72
C HIS A 137 25.75 3.01 4.96
N GLN A 138 25.77 2.15 5.98
CA GLN A 138 24.97 2.28 7.21
C GLN A 138 23.49 2.56 6.90
N VAL A 139 22.96 1.82 5.92
CA VAL A 139 21.60 1.95 5.42
C VAL A 139 20.61 1.63 6.54
N MET A 140 19.56 2.45 6.66
CA MET A 140 18.52 2.25 7.68
C MET A 140 17.85 0.87 7.52
N PRO A 141 17.63 0.14 8.63
CA PRO A 141 17.17 -1.25 8.57
C PRO A 141 15.75 -1.40 8.04
N GLU A 142 14.92 -0.36 8.11
CA GLU A 142 13.55 -0.33 7.58
C GLU A 142 13.49 -0.58 6.08
N ILE A 143 14.62 -0.43 5.35
CA ILE A 143 14.69 -0.82 3.95
C ILE A 143 14.37 -2.31 3.74
N LEU A 144 14.66 -3.17 4.72
CA LEU A 144 14.45 -4.62 4.60
C LEU A 144 12.97 -4.95 4.42
N ASP A 145 12.07 -4.27 5.13
CA ASP A 145 10.62 -4.39 4.93
C ASP A 145 10.24 -4.09 3.48
N PHE A 146 10.89 -3.08 2.89
CA PHE A 146 10.56 -2.63 1.54
C PHE A 146 11.04 -3.63 0.49
N LEU A 147 12.13 -4.34 0.75
CA LEU A 147 12.65 -5.38 -0.13
C LEU A 147 11.77 -6.63 -0.14
N LEU A 148 10.98 -6.90 0.91
CA LEU A 148 10.10 -8.07 0.99
C LEU A 148 8.98 -8.07 -0.07
N VAL A 149 8.68 -6.91 -0.66
CA VAL A 149 7.78 -6.76 -1.83
C VAL A 149 8.29 -7.52 -3.06
N PHE A 150 9.59 -7.83 -3.13
CA PHE A 150 10.20 -8.62 -4.21
C PHE A 150 10.37 -10.10 -3.83
N GLY A 151 10.68 -10.93 -4.83
CA GLY A 151 11.01 -12.35 -4.65
C GLY A 151 9.97 -13.30 -5.22
N VAL A 152 10.32 -14.58 -5.27
CA VAL A 152 9.48 -15.64 -5.87
C VAL A 152 8.13 -15.75 -5.19
N SER A 153 7.04 -15.56 -5.95
CA SER A 153 5.68 -15.73 -5.42
C SER A 153 4.63 -16.00 -6.50
N GLU A 154 3.80 -17.03 -6.27
CA GLU A 154 2.65 -17.41 -7.13
C GLU A 154 1.49 -16.41 -7.08
N ASN A 155 1.39 -15.61 -6.01
CA ASN A 155 0.49 -14.46 -5.90
C ASN A 155 1.27 -13.22 -5.43
N PRO A 156 0.93 -11.99 -5.89
CA PRO A 156 1.57 -10.78 -5.37
C PRO A 156 1.36 -10.67 -3.85
N LYS A 157 2.44 -10.84 -3.06
CA LYS A 157 2.44 -10.58 -1.62
C LYS A 157 2.82 -9.13 -1.39
N ASP A 158 2.23 -8.50 -0.36
CA ASP A 158 2.49 -7.11 0.02
C ASP A 158 2.36 -6.11 -1.14
N PHE A 159 1.51 -6.45 -2.11
CA PHE A 159 1.26 -5.61 -3.27
C PHE A 159 0.80 -4.21 -2.85
N GLN A 160 0.00 -4.18 -1.79
CA GLN A 160 -0.61 -3.01 -1.16
C GLN A 160 0.36 -2.19 -0.30
N TYR A 161 1.50 -2.79 0.06
CA TYR A 161 2.43 -2.19 1.00
C TYR A 161 3.17 -1.02 0.34
N THR A 162 2.91 0.17 0.86
CA THR A 162 3.55 1.43 0.47
C THR A 162 4.08 2.08 1.73
N GLY A 163 5.17 2.82 1.61
CA GLY A 163 5.82 3.38 2.78
C GLY A 163 6.89 4.39 2.43
N PHE A 164 7.11 5.27 3.39
CA PHE A 164 8.19 6.23 3.45
C PHE A 164 8.75 6.19 4.87
N ARG A 165 10.08 6.20 4.99
CA ARG A 165 10.80 6.28 6.26
C ARG A 165 11.91 7.29 6.10
N SER A 166 12.13 8.09 7.12
CA SER A 166 13.23 9.05 7.14
C SER A 166 13.83 9.16 8.52
N ALA A 167 15.12 9.47 8.54
CA ALA A 167 15.89 9.79 9.73
C ALA A 167 16.73 11.02 9.43
N LEU A 168 16.71 11.98 10.35
CA LEU A 168 17.47 13.22 10.25
C LEU A 168 18.50 13.26 11.37
N THR A 169 19.77 13.35 11.00
CA THR A 169 20.88 13.58 11.94
C THR A 169 21.53 14.90 11.55
N LEU A 170 20.93 16.03 11.96
CA LEU A 170 21.40 17.37 11.57
C LEU A 170 22.09 18.12 12.71
N SER A 171 21.87 17.69 13.97
CA SER A 171 22.47 18.27 15.17
C SER A 171 23.97 17.99 15.26
N ASN A 172 24.70 18.87 15.95
CA ASN A 172 26.13 18.70 16.21
C ASN A 172 26.42 17.63 17.27
N ASP A 173 25.47 17.36 18.17
CA ASP A 173 25.69 16.50 19.34
C ASP A 173 25.60 14.99 19.00
N ASP A 174 24.96 14.63 17.88
CA ASP A 174 24.64 13.25 17.50
C ASP A 174 25.39 12.75 16.25
N ARG A 175 26.68 13.11 16.09
CA ARG A 175 27.52 12.73 14.94
C ARG A 175 28.09 11.30 15.02
N MET A 176 27.25 10.31 15.35
CA MET A 176 27.66 8.90 15.56
C MET A 176 28.25 8.21 14.31
N LEU A 177 28.05 8.80 13.13
CA LEU A 177 28.51 8.30 11.83
C LEU A 177 29.57 9.22 11.19
N ALA A 178 30.16 10.14 11.96
CA ALA A 178 31.27 10.95 11.48
C ALA A 178 32.51 10.08 11.26
N ILE A 179 32.91 9.92 10.00
CA ILE A 179 34.13 9.23 9.61
C ILE A 179 34.87 10.14 8.62
N PRO A 180 35.64 11.12 9.12
CA PRO A 180 36.30 12.11 8.27
C PRO A 180 37.23 11.49 7.22
N LYS A 181 37.86 10.34 7.53
CA LYS A 181 38.72 9.62 6.58
C LYS A 181 37.98 9.07 5.36
N LEU A 182 36.66 8.85 5.45
CA LEU A 182 35.81 8.48 4.32
C LEU A 182 35.08 9.71 3.73
N GLY A 183 35.32 10.91 4.26
CA GLY A 183 34.61 12.12 3.88
C GLY A 183 33.18 12.21 4.43
N ARG A 184 32.86 11.48 5.51
CA ARG A 184 31.54 11.49 6.16
C ARG A 184 31.55 12.43 7.36
N SER A 185 30.70 13.45 7.36
CA SER A 185 30.56 14.39 8.47
C SER A 185 29.68 13.87 9.60
N GLY A 186 28.84 12.87 9.30
CA GLY A 186 27.83 12.34 10.21
C GLY A 186 26.56 13.20 10.26
N ARG A 187 26.47 14.28 9.48
CA ARG A 187 25.30 15.15 9.38
C ARG A 187 24.51 14.84 8.12
N GLU A 188 23.58 13.91 8.25
CA GLU A 188 22.94 13.28 7.12
C GLU A 188 21.41 13.29 7.19
N ILE A 189 20.82 13.37 6.01
CA ILE A 189 19.43 13.07 5.74
C ILE A 189 19.42 11.65 5.18
N ARG A 190 18.72 10.73 5.83
CA ARG A 190 18.50 9.38 5.31
C ARG A 190 17.01 9.16 5.10
N LEU A 191 16.66 8.53 3.99
CA LEU A 191 15.29 8.13 3.72
C LEU A 191 15.24 6.86 2.87
N CYS A 192 14.14 6.12 2.98
CA CYS A 192 13.77 5.11 2.01
C CYS A 192 12.27 5.19 1.71
N HIS A 193 11.89 4.79 0.50
CA HIS A 193 10.50 4.74 0.08
C HIS A 193 10.25 3.73 -1.03
N ILE A 194 8.98 3.37 -1.22
CA ILE A 194 8.53 2.54 -2.36
C ILE A 194 7.58 3.35 -3.22
N LEU A 195 7.91 3.45 -4.51
CA LEU A 195 7.02 4.02 -5.52
C LEU A 195 6.72 2.97 -6.59
N ARG A 196 5.54 3.05 -7.19
CA ARG A 196 5.10 2.12 -8.24
C ARG A 196 4.73 2.88 -9.50
N SER A 197 4.98 2.29 -10.67
CA SER A 197 4.55 2.83 -11.95
C SER A 197 3.80 1.78 -12.76
N ALA A 198 2.89 2.22 -13.63
CA ALA A 198 2.25 1.34 -14.59
C ALA A 198 3.18 1.10 -15.79
N GLU A 199 3.38 -0.15 -16.17
CA GLU A 199 4.25 -0.50 -17.30
C GLU A 199 3.58 -1.53 -18.21
N PRO A 200 3.73 -1.41 -19.53
CA PRO A 200 3.29 -2.45 -20.44
C PRO A 200 4.11 -3.72 -20.23
N VAL A 201 3.46 -4.88 -20.35
CA VAL A 201 4.11 -6.19 -20.35
C VAL A 201 4.47 -6.55 -21.78
N ASP A 202 5.65 -7.15 -21.99
CA ASP A 202 6.07 -7.63 -23.31
C ASP A 202 5.02 -8.58 -23.91
N GLN A 203 4.64 -8.34 -25.17
CA GLN A 203 3.48 -8.95 -25.83
C GLN A 203 3.66 -10.44 -26.19
N SER A 204 4.74 -11.09 -25.76
CA SER A 204 5.10 -12.45 -26.16
C SER A 204 4.30 -13.56 -25.44
N GLY A 205 3.57 -13.25 -24.37
CA GLY A 205 2.79 -14.24 -23.60
C GLY A 205 1.27 -14.15 -23.79
N GLU A 206 0.57 -15.30 -23.70
CA GLU A 206 -0.91 -15.34 -23.75
C GLU A 206 -1.58 -14.48 -22.67
N ILE A 207 -0.97 -14.37 -21.48
CA ILE A 207 -1.46 -13.54 -20.37
C ILE A 207 -1.44 -12.05 -20.75
N ALA A 208 -0.42 -11.61 -21.52
CA ALA A 208 -0.32 -10.22 -21.97
C ALA A 208 -1.44 -9.85 -22.94
N ARG A 209 -2.02 -10.82 -23.67
CA ARG A 209 -3.19 -10.58 -24.53
C ARG A 209 -4.46 -10.26 -23.74
N PHE A 210 -4.61 -10.85 -22.55
CA PHE A 210 -5.75 -10.58 -21.69
C PHE A 210 -5.53 -9.36 -20.78
N TRP A 211 -4.30 -9.17 -20.31
CA TRP A 211 -3.93 -8.09 -19.39
C TRP A 211 -2.51 -7.56 -19.71
N PRO A 212 -2.37 -6.52 -20.54
CA PRO A 212 -1.08 -6.06 -21.06
C PRO A 212 -0.33 -5.13 -20.11
N TRP A 213 -0.75 -4.98 -18.85
CA TRP A 213 -0.21 -4.00 -17.91
C TRP A 213 0.23 -4.61 -16.59
N ALA A 214 1.32 -4.10 -16.03
CA ALA A 214 1.81 -4.48 -14.71
C ALA A 214 2.16 -3.25 -13.89
N LEU A 215 1.77 -3.26 -12.61
CA LEU A 215 2.16 -2.25 -11.64
C LEU A 215 3.51 -2.66 -11.05
N ARG A 216 4.57 -1.91 -11.36
CA ARG A 216 5.96 -2.26 -11.03
C ARG A 216 6.45 -1.42 -9.84
N PRO A 217 6.81 -2.04 -8.71
CA PRO A 217 7.44 -1.33 -7.59
C PRO A 217 8.94 -1.10 -7.83
N THR A 218 9.42 0.04 -7.36
CA THR A 218 10.83 0.41 -7.21
C THR A 218 11.05 0.86 -5.78
N VAL A 219 12.01 0.26 -5.09
CA VAL A 219 12.43 0.67 -3.74
C VAL A 219 13.63 1.59 -3.89
N THR A 220 13.58 2.75 -3.26
CA THR A 220 14.66 3.73 -3.26
C THR A 220 15.10 3.97 -1.83
N TYR A 221 16.40 3.91 -1.58
CA TYR A 221 17.03 4.50 -0.41
C TYR A 221 17.95 5.62 -0.86
N HIS A 222 17.98 6.67 -0.07
CA HIS A 222 18.81 7.83 -0.31
C HIS A 222 19.41 8.33 1.01
N ALA A 223 20.69 8.66 0.97
CA ALA A 223 21.38 9.40 2.00
C ALA A 223 22.07 10.64 1.40
N PHE A 224 21.99 11.77 2.10
CA PHE A 224 22.68 12.99 1.75
C PHE A 224 23.37 13.58 2.98
N ASP A 225 24.70 13.67 2.93
CA ASP A 225 25.50 14.33 3.96
C ASP A 225 25.61 15.82 3.62
N VAL A 226 25.05 16.67 4.48
CA VAL A 226 24.85 18.09 4.19
C VAL A 226 26.15 18.89 4.23
N GLU A 227 27.09 18.48 5.09
CA GLU A 227 28.36 19.19 5.26
C GLU A 227 29.35 18.80 4.16
N SER A 228 29.43 17.51 3.87
CA SER A 228 30.36 16.96 2.88
C SER A 228 29.81 16.90 1.45
N GLU A 229 28.51 17.18 1.29
CA GLU A 229 27.77 17.15 0.01
C GLU A 229 27.76 15.80 -0.71
N ARG A 230 28.06 14.72 0.02
CA ARG A 230 28.07 13.37 -0.54
C ARG A 230 26.68 12.76 -0.52
N SER A 231 26.34 12.06 -1.60
CA SER A 231 25.05 11.39 -1.76
C SER A 231 25.18 9.92 -2.12
N VAL A 232 24.33 9.10 -1.53
CA VAL A 232 24.24 7.67 -1.81
C VAL A 232 22.81 7.33 -2.19
N TRP A 233 22.66 6.56 -3.25
CA TRP A 233 21.38 6.09 -3.78
C TRP A 233 21.42 4.59 -3.97
N LEU A 234 20.45 3.89 -3.39
CA LEU A 234 20.18 2.48 -3.67
C LEU A 234 18.81 2.38 -4.32
N ILE A 235 18.77 1.97 -5.59
CA ILE A 235 17.54 1.85 -6.36
C ILE A 235 17.35 0.39 -6.76
N VAL A 236 16.44 -0.29 -6.07
CA VAL A 236 16.13 -1.70 -6.29
C VAL A 236 14.96 -1.82 -7.24
N LYS A 237 15.20 -2.63 -8.28
CA LYS A 237 14.31 -2.89 -9.40
C LYS A 237 13.97 -1.64 -10.22
N ALA A 238 14.94 -0.77 -10.44
CA ALA A 238 14.86 0.24 -11.50
C ALA A 238 14.73 -0.48 -12.86
N ASN A 239 13.66 -0.20 -13.60
CA ASN A 239 13.60 -0.61 -14.99
C ASN A 239 14.75 0.06 -15.79
N ALA A 240 15.09 -0.49 -16.95
CA ALA A 240 16.14 0.08 -17.80
C ALA A 240 15.89 1.57 -18.11
N LEU A 241 14.61 1.96 -18.20
CA LEU A 241 14.17 3.34 -18.43
C LEU A 241 14.54 4.29 -17.29
N LEU A 242 14.23 3.96 -16.03
CA LEU A 242 14.53 4.78 -14.85
C LEU A 242 16.04 4.91 -14.69
N LYS A 243 16.77 3.80 -14.84
CA LYS A 243 18.23 3.80 -14.83
C LYS A 243 18.81 4.67 -15.94
N HIS A 244 18.26 4.59 -17.16
CA HIS A 244 18.67 5.44 -18.28
C HIS A 244 18.39 6.91 -17.99
N ARG A 245 17.22 7.26 -17.44
CA ARG A 245 16.87 8.64 -17.12
C ARG A 245 17.74 9.24 -16.04
N VAL A 246 18.00 8.51 -14.95
CA VAL A 246 18.95 8.96 -13.93
C VAL A 246 20.32 9.21 -14.57
N ARG A 247 20.79 8.30 -15.44
CA ARG A 247 22.06 8.49 -16.17
C ARG A 247 22.05 9.66 -17.15
N ALA A 248 20.94 9.87 -17.87
CA ALA A 248 20.79 10.94 -18.83
C ALA A 248 20.73 12.29 -18.13
N ASP A 249 19.93 12.41 -17.06
CA ASP A 249 19.80 13.62 -16.25
C ASP A 249 21.15 14.01 -15.61
N CYS A 250 21.92 13.03 -15.11
CA CYS A 250 23.28 13.28 -14.63
C CYS A 250 24.25 13.76 -15.73
N ARG A 251 24.04 13.37 -17.00
CA ARG A 251 24.92 13.74 -18.13
C ARG A 251 24.55 15.09 -18.75
N GLU A 252 23.26 15.32 -18.94
CA GLU A 252 22.70 16.48 -19.65
C GLU A 252 22.65 17.72 -18.75
N ASN A 253 22.26 17.56 -17.48
CA ASN A 253 22.08 18.68 -16.54
C ASN A 253 23.28 18.89 -15.61
N GLY A 254 24.39 18.19 -15.87
CA GLY A 254 25.64 18.35 -15.12
C GLY A 254 25.54 18.08 -13.63
N LEU A 255 24.62 17.21 -13.20
CA LEU A 255 24.46 16.86 -11.79
C LEU A 255 25.78 16.27 -11.26
N TYR A 256 26.20 16.75 -10.08
CA TYR A 256 27.43 16.28 -9.40
C TYR A 256 28.74 16.57 -10.16
N GLN A 257 28.85 17.74 -10.80
CA GLN A 257 30.12 18.25 -11.36
C GLN A 257 30.98 18.97 -10.32
N SER A 258 32.31 18.98 -10.54
CA SER A 258 33.25 19.65 -9.65
C SER A 258 33.22 21.17 -9.85
N PRO A 259 33.30 21.99 -8.79
CA PRO A 259 33.29 23.45 -8.88
C PRO A 259 34.41 24.09 -9.73
N ALA A 260 35.41 23.31 -10.15
CA ALA A 260 36.49 23.76 -11.03
C ALA A 260 36.03 23.99 -12.49
N ASP A 261 34.97 23.32 -12.94
CA ASP A 261 34.38 23.49 -14.28
C ASP A 261 33.10 24.33 -14.15
N GLY A 262 33.28 25.64 -13.99
CA GLY A 262 32.27 26.70 -14.20
C GLY A 262 30.79 26.37 -13.91
N ASP A 263 30.32 26.86 -12.76
CA ASP A 263 28.93 26.88 -12.27
C ASP A 263 28.53 25.60 -11.50
N ALA A 264 28.97 25.56 -10.24
CA ALA A 264 28.70 24.48 -9.30
C ALA A 264 27.18 24.38 -9.01
N SER A 265 26.49 23.50 -9.72
CA SER A 265 25.15 23.06 -9.31
C SER A 265 25.28 22.43 -7.92
N ASN A 266 24.58 22.99 -6.94
CA ASN A 266 24.58 22.49 -5.57
C ASN A 266 24.20 20.99 -5.56
N SER A 267 25.02 20.14 -4.95
CA SER A 267 24.78 18.69 -4.79
C SER A 267 23.40 18.38 -4.16
N PHE A 268 22.88 19.30 -3.36
CA PHE A 268 21.52 19.25 -2.83
C PHE A 268 20.44 19.47 -3.90
N GLU A 269 20.63 20.42 -4.82
CA GLU A 269 19.71 20.62 -5.95
C GLU A 269 19.70 19.38 -6.86
N SER A 270 20.87 18.78 -7.09
CA SER A 270 20.99 17.51 -7.81
C SER A 270 20.21 16.38 -7.13
N THR A 271 20.19 16.39 -5.80
CA THR A 271 19.39 15.44 -5.00
C THR A 271 17.89 15.66 -5.19
N LEU A 272 17.42 16.91 -5.15
CA LEU A 272 16.02 17.24 -5.41
C LEU A 272 15.60 16.82 -6.83
N ARG A 273 16.42 17.10 -7.84
CA ARG A 273 16.17 16.71 -9.24
C ARG A 273 16.10 15.20 -9.41
N THR A 274 17.00 14.46 -8.79
CA THR A 274 16.97 12.99 -8.81
C THR A 274 15.66 12.45 -8.24
N HIS A 275 15.16 13.03 -7.14
CA HIS A 275 13.84 12.71 -6.62
C HIS A 275 12.71 13.02 -7.61
N LEU A 276 12.76 14.16 -8.29
CA LEU A 276 11.77 14.50 -9.33
C LEU A 276 11.75 13.48 -10.47
N VAL A 277 12.91 12.97 -10.92
CA VAL A 277 12.98 11.91 -11.93
C VAL A 277 12.26 10.65 -11.48
N ILE A 278 12.42 10.26 -10.21
CA ILE A 278 11.78 9.08 -9.63
C ILE A 278 10.26 9.31 -9.46
N CYS A 279 9.84 10.48 -8.97
CA CYS A 279 8.43 10.84 -8.85
C CYS A 279 7.74 10.89 -10.21
N ALA A 280 8.39 11.47 -11.22
CA ALA A 280 7.90 11.53 -12.59
C ALA A 280 7.77 10.12 -13.20
N TRP A 281 8.69 9.20 -12.91
CA TRP A 281 8.55 7.80 -13.31
C TRP A 281 7.33 7.14 -12.65
N ALA A 282 7.07 7.40 -11.36
CA ALA A 282 5.91 6.87 -10.65
C ALA A 282 4.56 7.37 -11.20
N GLY A 283 4.55 8.55 -11.85
CA GLY A 283 3.39 9.14 -12.51
C GLY A 283 3.10 8.62 -13.93
N GLN A 284 3.95 7.76 -14.49
CA GLN A 284 3.84 7.39 -15.91
C GLN A 284 2.82 6.30 -16.22
N ASN A 285 2.34 6.36 -17.46
CA ASN A 285 1.42 5.42 -18.09
C ASN A 285 0.06 5.20 -17.42
N TRP A 286 -0.23 5.83 -16.28
CA TRP A 286 -1.53 5.71 -15.60
C TRP A 286 -2.70 6.07 -16.50
N ARG A 287 -2.56 7.10 -17.34
CA ARG A 287 -3.58 7.48 -18.32
C ARG A 287 -3.91 6.32 -19.27
N TRP A 288 -2.90 5.67 -19.83
CA TRP A 288 -3.06 4.56 -20.77
C TRP A 288 -3.57 3.29 -20.11
N TYR A 289 -3.08 3.00 -18.90
CA TYR A 289 -3.58 1.91 -18.06
C TYR A 289 -5.07 2.06 -17.76
N ILE A 290 -5.51 3.26 -17.37
CA ILE A 290 -6.92 3.53 -17.05
C ILE A 290 -7.78 3.51 -18.31
N ASN A 291 -7.32 4.06 -19.44
CA ASN A 291 -8.04 3.97 -20.71
C ASN A 291 -8.30 2.50 -21.09
N PHE A 292 -7.28 1.64 -20.97
CA PHE A 292 -7.44 0.20 -21.21
C PHE A 292 -8.50 -0.42 -20.29
N MET A 293 -8.50 -0.05 -19.00
CA MET A 293 -9.50 -0.58 -18.07
C MET A 293 -10.91 -0.10 -18.39
N GLU A 294 -11.08 1.19 -18.73
CA GLU A 294 -12.35 1.78 -19.14
C GLU A 294 -12.89 1.10 -20.41
N GLU A 295 -12.05 0.91 -21.42
CA GLU A 295 -12.40 0.22 -22.68
C GLU A 295 -12.79 -1.24 -22.43
N LYS A 296 -12.00 -1.97 -21.65
CA LYS A 296 -12.28 -3.37 -21.32
C LYS A 296 -13.58 -3.51 -20.51
N ALA A 297 -13.81 -2.62 -19.53
CA ALA A 297 -15.06 -2.58 -18.78
C ALA A 297 -16.25 -2.30 -19.70
N GLN A 298 -16.13 -1.34 -20.61
CA GLN A 298 -17.17 -1.03 -21.58
C GLN A 298 -17.47 -2.22 -22.49
N TRP A 299 -16.44 -2.92 -22.98
CA TRP A 299 -16.60 -4.11 -23.81
C TRP A 299 -17.33 -5.23 -23.08
N LEU A 300 -16.94 -5.53 -21.84
CA LEU A 300 -17.53 -6.59 -21.01
C LEU A 300 -19.01 -6.35 -20.71
N THR A 301 -19.42 -5.10 -20.55
CA THR A 301 -20.78 -4.74 -20.13
C THR A 301 -21.64 -4.16 -21.25
N ARG A 302 -21.12 -4.04 -22.48
CA ARG A 302 -21.90 -3.47 -23.60
C ARG A 302 -23.20 -4.25 -23.85
N GLY A 303 -23.15 -5.56 -23.71
CA GLY A 303 -24.32 -6.43 -23.87
C GLY A 303 -25.44 -6.05 -22.92
N THR A 304 -25.15 -5.73 -21.65
CA THR A 304 -26.19 -5.41 -20.66
C THR A 304 -26.88 -4.08 -20.91
N LEU A 305 -26.24 -3.16 -21.62
CA LEU A 305 -26.79 -1.82 -21.87
C LEU A 305 -27.59 -1.74 -23.19
N THR A 306 -27.38 -2.68 -24.11
CA THR A 306 -27.90 -2.58 -25.48
C THR A 306 -28.93 -3.64 -25.83
N GLU A 307 -28.97 -4.76 -25.10
CA GLU A 307 -29.93 -5.83 -25.39
C GLU A 307 -31.26 -5.59 -24.64
N SER A 308 -32.35 -5.51 -25.40
CA SER A 308 -33.70 -5.54 -24.85
C SER A 308 -34.04 -6.98 -24.46
N LEU A 309 -34.38 -7.19 -23.19
CA LEU A 309 -34.86 -8.48 -22.65
C LEU A 309 -36.15 -8.99 -23.32
N ASN A 310 -36.79 -8.18 -24.17
CA ASN A 310 -38.06 -8.48 -24.81
C ASN A 310 -37.93 -9.20 -26.15
N GLN A 311 -36.73 -9.41 -26.70
CA GLN A 311 -36.58 -10.17 -27.94
C GLN A 311 -36.44 -11.65 -27.64
N ASN A 312 -37.53 -12.39 -27.88
CA ASN A 312 -37.53 -13.83 -28.11
C ASN A 312 -36.65 -14.14 -29.34
N SER A 313 -35.32 -14.11 -29.17
CA SER A 313 -34.41 -14.56 -30.23
C SER A 313 -34.45 -16.09 -30.25
N THR A 314 -35.41 -16.61 -31.00
CA THR A 314 -35.42 -17.99 -31.47
C THR A 314 -34.25 -18.18 -32.43
N GLY A 315 -33.05 -18.39 -31.89
CA GLY A 315 -31.98 -19.03 -32.66
C GLY A 315 -32.48 -20.40 -33.11
N GLY A 316 -32.24 -20.75 -34.38
CA GLY A 316 -32.83 -21.89 -35.11
C GLY A 316 -32.52 -23.31 -34.60
N ASN A 317 -32.49 -23.53 -33.29
CA ASN A 317 -32.41 -24.81 -32.61
C ASN A 317 -33.00 -24.72 -31.19
N GLY A 318 -34.18 -24.10 -31.01
CA GLY A 318 -35.07 -24.29 -29.85
C GLY A 318 -34.53 -24.06 -28.43
N LYS A 319 -33.29 -23.60 -28.25
CA LYS A 319 -32.68 -23.31 -26.95
C LYS A 319 -32.59 -21.79 -26.78
N PRO A 320 -33.13 -21.22 -25.69
CA PRO A 320 -32.77 -19.87 -25.30
C PRO A 320 -31.25 -19.85 -25.10
N ARG A 321 -30.53 -19.04 -25.91
CA ARG A 321 -29.12 -18.81 -25.65
C ARG A 321 -29.03 -17.77 -24.54
N SER A 322 -28.78 -18.23 -23.32
CA SER A 322 -28.23 -17.39 -22.26
C SER A 322 -26.90 -16.81 -22.76
N ARG A 323 -26.92 -15.56 -23.27
CA ARG A 323 -25.73 -14.91 -23.81
C ARG A 323 -24.84 -14.37 -22.69
N PHE A 324 -25.43 -14.08 -21.53
CA PHE A 324 -24.73 -13.69 -20.32
C PHE A 324 -24.36 -14.93 -19.51
N SER A 325 -23.09 -15.34 -19.60
CA SER A 325 -22.54 -16.38 -18.72
C SER A 325 -22.07 -15.80 -17.39
N PHE A 326 -22.05 -16.64 -16.35
CA PHE A 326 -21.32 -16.40 -15.10
C PHE A 326 -19.88 -15.92 -15.33
N ARG A 327 -19.24 -16.31 -16.44
CA ARG A 327 -17.93 -15.82 -16.85
C ARG A 327 -17.85 -14.30 -16.97
N HIS A 328 -18.87 -13.62 -17.51
CA HIS A 328 -18.86 -12.16 -17.59
C HIS A 328 -18.88 -11.52 -16.20
N LEU A 329 -19.60 -12.13 -15.24
CA LEU A 329 -19.63 -11.66 -13.86
C LEU A 329 -18.25 -11.84 -13.19
N GLN A 330 -17.57 -12.96 -13.45
CA GLN A 330 -16.21 -13.18 -12.98
C GLN A 330 -15.23 -12.17 -13.58
N GLU A 331 -15.33 -11.88 -14.88
CA GLU A 331 -14.46 -10.91 -15.56
C GLU A 331 -14.70 -9.48 -15.06
N VAL A 332 -15.96 -9.07 -14.80
CA VAL A 332 -16.29 -7.77 -14.17
C VAL A 332 -15.76 -7.70 -12.74
N HIS A 333 -15.87 -8.78 -11.97
CA HIS A 333 -15.32 -8.81 -10.61
C HIS A 333 -13.78 -8.73 -10.61
N PHE A 334 -13.12 -9.41 -11.54
CA PHE A 334 -11.68 -9.27 -11.74
C PHE A 334 -11.27 -7.84 -12.09
N MET A 335 -12.05 -7.14 -12.95
CA MET A 335 -11.82 -5.72 -13.25
C MET A 335 -11.94 -4.84 -11.99
N GLU A 336 -12.95 -5.10 -11.15
CA GLU A 336 -13.17 -4.40 -9.88
C GLU A 336 -11.99 -4.58 -8.92
N GLU A 337 -11.46 -5.81 -8.78
CA GLU A 337 -10.26 -6.07 -7.98
C GLU A 337 -9.04 -5.30 -8.53
N LYS A 338 -8.82 -5.33 -9.84
CA LYS A 338 -7.71 -4.61 -10.49
C LYS A 338 -7.82 -3.09 -10.39
N ALA A 339 -9.03 -2.56 -10.42
CA ALA A 339 -9.28 -1.14 -10.22
C ALA A 339 -9.02 -0.73 -8.76
N ASN A 340 -9.46 -1.52 -7.78
CA ASN A 340 -9.14 -1.26 -6.37
C ASN A 340 -7.63 -1.36 -6.09
N GLU A 341 -6.96 -2.34 -6.71
CA GLU A 341 -5.50 -2.51 -6.65
C GLU A 341 -4.77 -1.24 -7.12
N ALA A 342 -5.13 -0.73 -8.30
CA ALA A 342 -4.55 0.49 -8.86
C ALA A 342 -4.87 1.74 -8.03
N LEU A 343 -6.07 1.84 -7.46
CA LEU A 343 -6.49 2.94 -6.60
C LEU A 343 -5.59 3.05 -5.37
N LEU A 344 -5.31 1.90 -4.74
CA LEU A 344 -4.44 1.85 -3.57
C LEU A 344 -3.01 2.27 -3.91
N VAL A 345 -2.49 1.84 -5.06
CA VAL A 345 -1.16 2.24 -5.53
C VAL A 345 -1.08 3.76 -5.78
N LEU A 346 -2.07 4.34 -6.45
CA LEU A 346 -2.13 5.78 -6.69
C LEU A 346 -2.11 6.56 -5.37
N ARG A 347 -2.95 6.16 -4.40
CA ARG A 347 -3.00 6.77 -3.06
C ARG A 347 -1.68 6.64 -2.32
N GLY A 348 -1.08 5.46 -2.32
CA GLY A 348 0.20 5.21 -1.67
C GLY A 348 1.34 6.04 -2.29
N ASN A 349 1.41 6.11 -3.62
CA ASN A 349 2.35 6.98 -4.31
C ASN A 349 2.17 8.45 -3.91
N MET A 350 0.93 8.95 -3.89
CA MET A 350 0.64 10.32 -3.47
C MET A 350 1.05 10.58 -2.02
N SER A 351 0.83 9.62 -1.11
CA SER A 351 1.27 9.73 0.30
C SER A 351 2.79 9.87 0.38
N VAL A 352 3.53 8.97 -0.28
CA VAL A 352 5.00 8.99 -0.30
C VAL A 352 5.54 10.28 -0.89
N ILE A 353 4.98 10.76 -2.00
CA ILE A 353 5.41 12.01 -2.65
C ILE A 353 5.14 13.23 -1.75
N LYS A 354 4.01 13.24 -1.02
CA LYS A 354 3.69 14.29 -0.04
C LYS A 354 4.67 14.28 1.13
N GLU A 355 4.98 13.12 1.68
CA GLU A 355 5.95 12.97 2.78
C GLU A 355 7.36 13.40 2.35
N LEU A 356 7.78 13.04 1.13
CA LEU A 356 9.04 13.49 0.54
C LEU A 356 9.12 15.02 0.46
N CYS A 357 8.05 15.66 -0.03
CA CYS A 357 7.95 17.12 -0.10
C CYS A 357 8.03 17.76 1.29
N ALA A 358 7.30 17.22 2.25
CA ALA A 358 7.30 17.70 3.63
C ALA A 358 8.68 17.56 4.28
N LEU A 359 9.37 16.44 4.06
CA LEU A 359 10.73 16.22 4.56
C LEU A 359 11.69 17.29 4.05
N TYR A 360 11.79 17.47 2.73
CA TYR A 360 12.74 18.43 2.15
C TYR A 360 12.37 19.88 2.45
N THR A 361 11.08 20.19 2.61
CA THR A 361 10.64 21.51 3.08
C THR A 361 11.10 21.76 4.52
N ASN A 362 10.99 20.76 5.41
CA ASN A 362 11.46 20.88 6.79
C ASN A 362 12.99 20.97 6.86
N VAL A 363 13.69 20.13 6.10
CA VAL A 363 15.16 20.17 5.98
C VAL A 363 15.59 21.56 5.51
N ALA A 364 15.03 22.10 4.44
CA ALA A 364 15.39 23.41 3.94
C ALA A 364 15.19 24.53 4.98
N ARG A 365 14.11 24.44 5.78
CA ARG A 365 13.89 25.35 6.90
C ARG A 365 15.00 25.23 7.95
N VAL A 366 15.33 24.02 8.39
CA VAL A 366 16.40 23.79 9.39
C VAL A 366 17.76 24.27 8.87
N LEU A 367 18.09 23.97 7.62
CA LEU A 367 19.36 24.37 7.01
C LEU A 367 19.52 25.89 6.88
N THR A 368 18.43 26.61 6.62
CA THR A 368 18.44 28.08 6.51
C THR A 368 18.43 28.77 7.88
N THR A 369 17.72 28.25 8.88
CA THR A 369 17.58 28.92 10.19
C THR A 369 18.66 28.55 11.20
N GLU A 370 19.10 27.29 11.25
CA GLU A 370 19.96 26.79 12.34
C GLU A 370 21.43 26.65 11.94
N LEU A 371 21.69 26.52 10.65
CA LEU A 371 22.99 26.06 10.14
C LEU A 371 23.68 27.04 9.21
N GLU A 372 23.03 28.18 8.94
CA GLU A 372 23.51 29.26 8.05
C GLU A 372 24.16 28.73 6.76
N CYS A 373 23.67 27.60 6.26
CA CYS A 373 24.29 26.93 5.14
C CYS A 373 23.81 27.64 3.87
N ALA A 374 24.61 28.59 3.37
CA ALA A 374 24.34 29.45 2.22
C ALA A 374 24.16 28.71 0.86
N LYS A 375 24.04 27.39 0.89
CA LYS A 375 24.05 26.54 -0.30
C LYS A 375 22.67 26.40 -0.93
N LEU A 376 21.57 26.45 -0.16
CA LEU A 376 20.23 26.26 -0.73
C LEU A 376 19.76 27.49 -1.52
N SER A 377 19.50 27.29 -2.82
CA SER A 377 18.71 28.24 -3.60
C SER A 377 17.23 28.11 -3.24
N PRO A 378 16.56 29.19 -2.77
CA PRO A 378 15.12 29.18 -2.55
C PRO A 378 14.32 28.86 -3.81
N SER A 379 14.84 29.20 -5.00
CA SER A 379 14.16 28.92 -6.27
C SER A 379 14.12 27.43 -6.57
N ALA A 380 15.20 26.69 -6.31
CA ALA A 380 15.28 25.25 -6.56
C ALA A 380 14.28 24.46 -5.70
N LEU A 381 14.08 24.86 -4.44
CA LEU A 381 13.06 24.27 -3.57
C LEU A 381 11.64 24.62 -4.05
N GLY A 382 11.41 25.86 -4.48
CA GLY A 382 10.13 26.29 -5.04
C GLY A 382 9.76 25.50 -6.30
N ASP A 383 10.73 25.29 -7.20
CA ASP A 383 10.57 24.47 -8.39
C ASP A 383 10.26 23.01 -8.03
N PHE A 384 11.01 22.44 -7.08
CA PHE A 384 10.77 21.09 -6.58
C PHE A 384 9.34 20.93 -6.04
N GLN A 385 8.88 21.84 -5.17
CA GLN A 385 7.52 21.82 -4.62
C GLN A 385 6.46 21.96 -5.72
N ARG A 386 6.68 22.85 -6.70
CA ARG A 386 5.79 23.03 -7.84
C ARG A 386 5.66 21.76 -8.66
N TYR A 387 6.76 21.11 -9.02
CA TYR A 387 6.75 19.85 -9.78
C TYR A 387 6.06 18.71 -9.02
N ILE A 388 6.31 18.60 -7.71
CA ILE A 388 5.60 17.62 -6.88
C ILE A 388 4.09 17.88 -6.88
N ASN A 389 3.66 19.13 -6.69
CA ASN A 389 2.24 19.47 -6.66
C ASN A 389 1.54 19.18 -7.99
N ILE A 390 2.21 19.43 -9.12
CA ILE A 390 1.72 19.03 -10.45
C ILE A 390 1.54 17.51 -10.52
N THR A 391 2.57 16.76 -10.13
CA THR A 391 2.54 15.28 -10.13
C THR A 391 1.41 14.73 -9.25
N ILE A 392 1.23 15.28 -8.04
CA ILE A 392 0.13 14.89 -7.14
C ILE A 392 -1.23 15.20 -7.79
N THR A 393 -1.37 16.35 -8.45
CA THR A 393 -2.63 16.74 -9.10
C THR A 393 -2.97 15.80 -10.26
N GLU A 394 -1.98 15.41 -11.05
CA GLU A 394 -2.13 14.41 -12.12
C GLU A 394 -2.55 13.04 -11.58
N LEU A 395 -1.88 12.55 -10.52
CA LEU A 395 -2.23 11.29 -9.87
C LEU A 395 -3.64 11.35 -9.26
N THR A 396 -4.02 12.49 -8.67
CA THR A 396 -5.38 12.72 -8.13
C THR A 396 -6.43 12.62 -9.23
N THR A 397 -6.15 13.17 -10.41
CA THR A 397 -7.05 13.07 -11.57
C THR A 397 -7.25 11.61 -11.99
N GLN A 398 -6.17 10.82 -12.02
CA GLN A 398 -6.26 9.39 -12.31
C GLN A 398 -7.00 8.62 -11.22
N GLU A 399 -6.85 8.99 -9.95
CA GLU A 399 -7.61 8.43 -8.82
C GLU A 399 -9.12 8.64 -9.03
N SER A 400 -9.56 9.87 -9.34
CA SER A 400 -10.98 10.19 -9.54
C SER A 400 -11.58 9.42 -10.72
N ARG A 401 -10.85 9.27 -11.82
CA ARG A 401 -11.30 8.45 -12.97
C ARG A 401 -11.53 7.00 -12.59
N LEU A 402 -10.62 6.44 -11.78
CA LEU A 402 -10.70 5.06 -11.35
C LEU A 402 -11.86 4.83 -10.37
N GLN A 403 -12.14 5.79 -9.49
CA GLN A 403 -13.32 5.76 -8.61
C GLN A 403 -14.62 5.78 -9.42
N MET A 404 -14.69 6.62 -10.47
CA MET A 404 -15.83 6.63 -11.38
C MET A 404 -16.00 5.28 -12.09
N LEU A 405 -14.90 4.69 -12.58
CA LEU A 405 -14.94 3.37 -13.20
C LEU A 405 -15.46 2.29 -12.23
N LEU A 406 -15.04 2.33 -10.96
CA LEU A 406 -15.52 1.41 -9.93
C LEU A 406 -17.04 1.54 -9.69
N GLN A 407 -17.56 2.78 -9.62
CA GLN A 407 -19.00 3.02 -9.51
C GLN A 407 -19.76 2.43 -10.70
N ILE A 408 -19.27 2.70 -11.92
CA ILE A 408 -19.85 2.17 -13.15
C ILE A 408 -19.83 0.63 -13.16
N LEU A 409 -18.73 0.01 -12.74
CA LEU A 409 -18.61 -1.44 -12.65
C LEU A 409 -19.57 -2.03 -11.62
N ALA A 410 -19.76 -1.38 -10.47
CA ALA A 410 -20.70 -1.80 -9.44
C ALA A 410 -22.15 -1.79 -9.97
N ASP A 411 -22.58 -0.69 -10.59
CA ASP A 411 -23.92 -0.57 -11.17
C ASP A 411 -24.17 -1.64 -12.24
N ARG A 412 -23.18 -1.86 -13.12
CA ARG A 412 -23.27 -2.84 -14.20
C ARG A 412 -23.23 -4.28 -13.69
N LYS A 413 -22.52 -4.55 -12.59
CA LYS A 413 -22.49 -5.86 -11.92
C LYS A 413 -23.87 -6.20 -11.35
N VAL A 414 -24.54 -5.24 -10.71
CA VAL A 414 -25.92 -5.42 -10.22
C VAL A 414 -26.87 -5.71 -11.39
N LEU A 415 -26.73 -4.99 -12.51
CA LEU A 415 -27.53 -5.25 -13.71
C LEU A 415 -27.25 -6.63 -14.32
N LEU A 416 -25.99 -7.06 -14.38
CA LEU A 416 -25.63 -8.41 -14.82
C LEU A 416 -26.25 -9.48 -13.92
N GLN A 417 -26.21 -9.29 -12.61
CA GLN A 417 -26.80 -10.21 -11.65
C GLN A 417 -28.32 -10.31 -11.81
N SER A 418 -29.02 -9.18 -11.99
CA SER A 418 -30.47 -9.19 -12.20
C SER A 418 -30.86 -9.85 -13.52
N MET A 419 -30.09 -9.64 -14.60
CA MET A 419 -30.29 -10.33 -15.88
C MET A 419 -30.07 -11.85 -15.77
N LEU A 420 -29.01 -12.28 -15.08
CA LEU A 420 -28.73 -13.70 -14.83
C LEU A 420 -29.84 -14.36 -14.00
N GLN A 421 -30.36 -13.67 -12.98
CA GLN A 421 -31.49 -14.14 -12.19
C GLN A 421 -32.78 -14.25 -13.02
N TRP A 422 -33.04 -13.25 -13.86
CA TRP A 422 -34.19 -13.25 -14.77
C TRP A 422 -34.10 -14.43 -15.75
N ASP A 423 -32.94 -14.64 -16.37
CA ASP A 423 -32.72 -15.73 -17.33
C ASP A 423 -32.84 -17.11 -16.67
N ASN A 424 -32.24 -17.31 -15.49
CA ASN A 424 -32.41 -18.54 -14.71
C ASN A 424 -33.88 -18.80 -14.33
N SER A 425 -34.63 -17.74 -14.00
CA SER A 425 -36.08 -17.84 -13.73
C SER A 425 -36.88 -18.19 -14.98
N GLN A 426 -36.56 -17.62 -16.14
CA GLN A 426 -37.23 -17.98 -17.40
C GLN A 426 -36.88 -19.41 -17.83
N HIS A 427 -35.63 -19.83 -17.68
CA HIS A 427 -35.22 -21.19 -17.97
C HIS A 427 -35.92 -22.22 -17.07
N SER A 428 -36.08 -21.95 -15.78
CA SER A 428 -36.84 -22.84 -14.89
C SER A 428 -38.32 -22.92 -15.28
N ILE A 429 -38.94 -21.79 -15.64
CA ILE A 429 -40.32 -21.74 -16.15
C ILE A 429 -40.46 -22.53 -17.46
N ALA A 430 -39.56 -22.34 -18.42
CA ALA A 430 -39.60 -23.00 -19.72
C ALA A 430 -39.38 -24.53 -19.60
N VAL A 431 -38.44 -24.96 -18.76
CA VAL A 431 -38.25 -26.39 -18.45
C VAL A 431 -39.53 -26.96 -17.84
N ALA A 432 -40.15 -26.27 -16.89
CA ALA A 432 -41.41 -26.70 -16.28
C ALA A 432 -42.57 -26.83 -17.28
N MET A 433 -42.65 -25.95 -18.29
CA MET A 433 -43.63 -26.05 -19.37
C MET A 433 -43.36 -27.25 -20.30
N SER A 434 -42.09 -27.55 -20.56
CA SER A 434 -41.69 -28.62 -21.49
C SER A 434 -41.75 -30.04 -20.90
N THR A 435 -41.58 -30.20 -19.58
CA THR A 435 -41.54 -31.50 -18.91
C THR A 435 -42.91 -32.04 -18.52
N GLY A 436 -44.02 -31.34 -18.81
CA GLY A 436 -45.39 -31.77 -18.50
C GLY A 436 -45.76 -31.77 -17.00
N ASN A 437 -44.78 -31.86 -16.11
CA ASN A 437 -44.94 -31.82 -14.65
C ASN A 437 -44.89 -30.39 -14.10
N MET A 438 -45.65 -29.47 -14.71
CA MET A 438 -45.70 -28.07 -14.27
C MET A 438 -46.14 -27.93 -12.81
N ALA A 439 -46.98 -28.85 -12.33
CA ALA A 439 -47.41 -28.92 -10.93
C ALA A 439 -46.25 -29.24 -9.97
N GLU A 440 -45.40 -30.22 -10.28
CA GLU A 440 -44.33 -30.70 -9.39
C GLU A 440 -43.19 -29.66 -9.25
N MET A 441 -42.83 -28.98 -10.35
CA MET A 441 -41.79 -27.94 -10.31
C MET A 441 -42.31 -26.61 -9.74
N THR A 442 -43.57 -26.24 -10.02
CA THR A 442 -44.21 -25.08 -9.37
C THR A 442 -44.34 -25.33 -7.87
N GLU A 443 -44.68 -26.55 -7.47
CA GLU A 443 -44.69 -26.98 -6.07
C GLU A 443 -43.28 -26.95 -5.46
N LEU A 444 -42.25 -27.43 -6.14
CA LEU A 444 -40.86 -27.33 -5.66
C LEU A 444 -40.41 -25.87 -5.50
N THR A 445 -40.73 -25.00 -6.44
CA THR A 445 -40.37 -23.57 -6.39
C THR A 445 -41.15 -22.85 -5.28
N ALA A 446 -42.45 -23.16 -5.13
CA ALA A 446 -43.28 -22.67 -4.04
C ALA A 446 -42.77 -23.19 -2.69
N ARG A 447 -42.39 -24.47 -2.58
CA ARG A 447 -41.78 -25.06 -1.40
C ARG A 447 -40.42 -24.45 -1.08
N ILE A 448 -39.59 -24.13 -2.07
CA ILE A 448 -38.30 -23.45 -1.86
C ILE A 448 -38.55 -22.03 -1.34
N SER A 449 -39.44 -21.27 -1.98
CA SER A 449 -39.81 -19.93 -1.50
C SER A 449 -40.45 -19.97 -0.10
N GLN A 450 -41.25 -21.00 0.18
CA GLN A 450 -41.83 -21.23 1.50
C GLN A 450 -40.75 -21.58 2.53
N LYS A 451 -39.76 -22.42 2.18
CA LYS A 451 -38.59 -22.69 3.03
C LYS A 451 -37.74 -21.44 3.26
N THR A 452 -37.58 -20.57 2.27
CA THR A 452 -36.90 -19.28 2.45
C THR A 452 -37.69 -18.34 3.37
N ILE A 453 -39.03 -18.36 3.28
CA ILE A 453 -39.91 -17.66 4.23
C ILE A 453 -39.82 -18.28 5.63
N GLU A 454 -39.70 -19.61 5.74
CA GLU A 454 -39.52 -20.33 7.00
C GLU A 454 -38.16 -20.00 7.64
N GLU A 455 -37.06 -19.97 6.87
CA GLU A 455 -35.74 -19.50 7.31
C GLU A 455 -35.80 -18.04 7.77
N ALA A 456 -36.54 -17.18 7.05
CA ALA A 456 -36.81 -15.82 7.51
C ALA A 456 -37.69 -15.76 8.78
N SER A 457 -38.53 -16.77 9.01
CA SER A 457 -39.34 -16.87 10.23
C SER A 457 -38.52 -17.35 11.44
N HIS A 458 -37.58 -18.28 11.24
CA HIS A 458 -36.60 -18.69 12.25
C HIS A 458 -35.71 -17.51 12.68
N MET A 459 -35.25 -16.70 11.72
CA MET A 459 -34.48 -15.48 12.02
C MET A 459 -35.28 -14.50 12.91
N ARG A 460 -36.59 -14.38 12.68
CA ARG A 460 -37.47 -13.59 13.54
C ARG A 460 -37.59 -14.20 14.94
N ILE A 461 -37.81 -15.50 15.08
CA ILE A 461 -37.91 -16.17 16.38
C ILE A 461 -36.66 -15.92 17.24
N ILE A 462 -35.47 -16.05 16.66
CA ILE A 462 -34.20 -15.75 17.36
C ILE A 462 -34.18 -14.29 17.84
N THR A 463 -34.64 -13.35 17.01
CA THR A 463 -34.71 -11.93 17.35
C THR A 463 -35.65 -11.67 18.55
N TRP A 464 -36.82 -12.30 18.56
CA TRP A 464 -37.77 -12.23 19.69
C TRP A 464 -37.18 -12.78 20.98
N VAL A 465 -36.53 -13.95 20.90
CA VAL A 465 -35.84 -14.56 22.05
C VAL A 465 -34.77 -13.61 22.60
N THR A 466 -33.94 -13.02 21.73
CA THR A 466 -32.92 -12.05 22.18
C THR A 466 -33.52 -10.78 22.78
N LEU A 467 -34.62 -10.26 22.21
CA LEU A 467 -35.29 -9.06 22.71
C LEU A 467 -35.87 -9.25 24.12
N PHE A 468 -36.32 -10.47 24.44
CA PHE A 468 -36.81 -10.83 25.77
C PHE A 468 -35.67 -10.98 26.80
N PHE A 469 -34.54 -11.57 26.40
CA PHE A 469 -33.42 -11.81 27.32
C PHE A 469 -32.51 -10.60 27.55
N LEU A 470 -32.37 -9.71 26.56
CA LEU A 470 -31.45 -8.57 26.61
C LEU A 470 -31.63 -7.66 27.85
N PRO A 471 -32.86 -7.26 28.24
CA PRO A 471 -33.07 -6.41 29.42
C PRO A 471 -32.62 -7.09 30.71
N GLY A 472 -32.92 -8.38 30.86
CA GLY A 472 -32.53 -9.16 32.04
C GLY A 472 -31.02 -9.33 32.14
N THR A 473 -30.34 -9.64 31.02
CA THR A 473 -28.88 -9.77 30.99
C THR A 473 -28.19 -8.44 31.27
N PHE A 474 -28.69 -7.31 30.74
CA PHE A 474 -28.15 -5.98 31.03
C PHE A 474 -28.26 -5.61 32.51
N VAL A 475 -29.45 -5.79 33.11
CA VAL A 475 -29.67 -5.48 34.53
C VAL A 475 -28.85 -6.43 35.42
N SER A 476 -28.74 -7.72 35.06
CA SER A 476 -27.89 -8.68 35.77
C SER A 476 -26.41 -8.29 35.73
N THR A 477 -25.91 -7.83 34.57
CA THR A 477 -24.53 -7.36 34.42
C THR A 477 -24.30 -6.08 35.22
N LEU A 478 -25.25 -5.14 35.17
CA LEU A 478 -25.19 -3.88 35.93
C LEU A 478 -25.16 -4.13 37.45
N MET A 479 -25.99 -5.04 37.95
CA MET A 479 -26.00 -5.44 39.37
C MET A 479 -24.77 -6.27 39.78
N SER A 480 -24.05 -6.85 38.80
CA SER A 480 -22.77 -7.55 39.03
C SER A 480 -21.58 -6.58 39.07
N THR A 481 -21.77 -5.30 38.73
CA THR A 481 -20.73 -4.28 38.88
C THR A 481 -20.68 -3.76 40.32
N PRO A 482 -19.51 -3.31 40.80
CA PRO A 482 -19.38 -2.72 42.14
C PRO A 482 -20.11 -1.38 42.32
N ILE A 483 -20.88 -0.91 41.33
CA ILE A 483 -21.68 0.32 41.43
C ILE A 483 -22.83 0.15 42.44
N VAL A 484 -23.31 -1.08 42.66
CA VAL A 484 -24.41 -1.38 43.60
C VAL A 484 -23.85 -2.11 44.82
N HIS A 485 -23.72 -1.40 45.94
CA HIS A 485 -23.24 -1.97 47.20
C HIS A 485 -24.43 -2.39 48.08
N TYR A 486 -24.42 -3.64 48.56
CA TYR A 486 -25.41 -4.17 49.50
C TYR A 486 -24.77 -4.33 50.90
N PRO A 487 -25.33 -3.73 51.97
CA PRO A 487 -24.70 -3.68 53.29
C PRO A 487 -24.93 -4.92 54.18
N ASP A 488 -25.12 -6.13 53.63
CA ASP A 488 -25.27 -7.37 54.42
C ASP A 488 -24.57 -8.55 53.74
N HIS A 489 -23.56 -9.12 54.42
CA HIS A 489 -22.70 -10.20 53.91
C HIS A 489 -23.03 -11.60 54.47
N SER A 490 -24.19 -11.80 55.09
CA SER A 490 -24.47 -13.05 55.83
C SER A 490 -25.38 -14.07 55.16
N GLU A 491 -25.92 -13.83 53.96
CA GLU A 491 -26.75 -14.83 53.27
C GLU A 491 -26.37 -14.99 51.79
N VAL A 492 -26.36 -16.26 51.34
CA VAL A 492 -26.00 -16.70 49.98
C VAL A 492 -27.01 -16.19 48.91
N VAL A 493 -28.17 -15.68 49.32
CA VAL A 493 -29.16 -15.04 48.45
C VAL A 493 -29.70 -13.79 49.13
N ASN A 494 -29.34 -12.60 48.64
CA ASN A 494 -29.90 -11.36 49.15
C ASN A 494 -31.27 -11.09 48.51
N VAL A 495 -32.35 -11.36 49.25
CA VAL A 495 -33.74 -11.17 48.80
C VAL A 495 -34.01 -9.73 48.33
N LYS A 496 -33.37 -8.73 48.95
CA LYS A 496 -33.51 -7.31 48.54
C LYS A 496 -32.85 -7.03 47.19
N ALA A 497 -31.74 -7.71 46.87
CA ALA A 497 -31.10 -7.60 45.56
C ALA A 497 -31.97 -8.24 44.46
N LEU A 498 -32.64 -9.35 44.78
CA LEU A 498 -33.59 -10.01 43.87
C LEU A 498 -34.83 -9.14 43.63
N GLU A 499 -35.37 -8.50 44.68
CA GLU A 499 -36.50 -7.57 44.56
C GLU A 499 -36.15 -6.35 43.69
N LEU A 500 -34.96 -5.76 43.88
CA LEU A 500 -34.46 -4.66 43.05
C LEU A 500 -34.24 -5.09 41.59
N PHE A 501 -33.66 -6.27 41.37
CA PHE A 501 -33.48 -6.83 40.03
C PHE A 501 -34.82 -6.97 39.31
N LEU A 502 -35.83 -7.53 39.97
CA LEU A 502 -37.17 -7.73 39.40
C LEU A 502 -37.87 -6.39 39.14
N ALA A 503 -37.74 -5.44 40.07
CA ALA A 503 -38.34 -4.10 39.97
C ALA A 503 -37.77 -3.27 38.82
N VAL A 504 -36.52 -3.48 38.41
CA VAL A 504 -35.89 -2.76 37.29
C VAL A 504 -35.99 -3.55 35.98
N ALA A 505 -35.81 -4.87 36.02
CA ALA A 505 -35.82 -5.71 34.82
C ALA A 505 -37.22 -5.83 34.20
N LEU A 506 -38.30 -5.92 34.99
CA LEU A 506 -39.65 -6.05 34.45
C LEU A 506 -40.13 -4.79 33.70
N PRO A 507 -39.99 -3.56 34.23
CA PRO A 507 -40.35 -2.36 33.46
C PRO A 507 -39.51 -2.20 32.20
N LEU A 508 -38.21 -2.54 32.25
CA LEU A 508 -37.33 -2.47 31.10
C LEU A 508 -37.71 -3.49 30.02
N LEU A 509 -38.15 -4.69 30.43
CA LEU A 509 -38.72 -5.71 29.54
C LEU A 509 -40.02 -5.21 28.88
N VAL A 510 -40.92 -4.59 29.66
CA VAL A 510 -42.16 -4.02 29.12
C VAL A 510 -41.85 -2.87 28.16
N ALA A 511 -40.90 -1.99 28.49
CA ALA A 511 -40.51 -0.87 27.65
C ALA A 511 -39.88 -1.32 26.32
N THR A 512 -39.03 -2.34 26.34
CA THR A 512 -38.40 -2.89 25.13
C THR A 512 -39.42 -3.61 24.24
N LEU A 513 -40.36 -4.37 24.81
CA LEU A 513 -41.47 -4.97 24.07
C LEU A 513 -42.42 -3.93 23.48
N PHE A 514 -42.73 -2.87 24.24
CA PHE A 514 -43.58 -1.78 23.78
C PHE A 514 -42.93 -0.97 22.65
N ALA A 515 -41.65 -0.62 22.79
CA ALA A 515 -40.89 0.06 21.74
C ALA A 515 -40.85 -0.76 20.45
N TRP A 516 -40.61 -2.07 20.56
CA TRP A 516 -40.65 -2.99 19.42
C TRP A 516 -42.05 -3.05 18.78
N TYR A 517 -43.12 -3.16 19.58
CA TYR A 517 -44.49 -3.16 19.08
C TYR A 517 -44.85 -1.86 18.33
N CYS A 518 -44.45 -0.70 18.88
CA CYS A 518 -44.61 0.60 18.22
C CYS A 518 -43.86 0.67 16.88
N LEU A 519 -42.62 0.17 16.83
CA LEU A 519 -41.83 0.13 15.59
C LEU A 519 -42.49 -0.78 14.53
N VAL A 520 -43.05 -1.91 14.93
CA VAL A 520 -43.77 -2.82 14.03
C VAL A 520 -45.04 -2.18 13.49
N LEU A 521 -45.84 -1.52 14.34
CA LEU A 521 -47.03 -0.80 13.90
C LEU A 521 -46.66 0.35 12.96
N TRP A 522 -45.61 1.10 13.27
CA TRP A 522 -45.12 2.19 12.42
C TRP A 522 -44.63 1.69 11.07
N HIS A 523 -43.90 0.58 11.04
CA HIS A 523 -43.46 -0.08 9.81
C HIS A 523 -44.65 -0.58 8.98
N ASN A 524 -45.64 -1.21 9.62
CA ASN A 524 -46.84 -1.71 8.94
C ASN A 524 -47.73 -0.58 8.40
N TYR A 525 -47.85 0.53 9.14
CA TYR A 525 -48.57 1.72 8.71
C TYR A 525 -47.89 2.36 7.50
N ARG A 526 -46.56 2.57 7.55
CA ARG A 526 -45.77 3.06 6.40
C ARG A 526 -45.91 2.17 5.16
N ARG A 527 -45.98 0.84 5.34
CA ARG A 527 -46.15 -0.09 4.23
C ARG A 527 -47.50 0.09 3.53
N LYS A 528 -48.58 0.20 4.30
CA LYS A 528 -49.93 0.47 3.76
C LYS A 528 -50.02 1.82 3.04
N SER A 529 -49.38 2.87 3.56
CA SER A 529 -49.34 4.18 2.90
C SER A 529 -48.61 4.13 1.55
N ARG A 530 -47.50 3.39 1.45
CA ARG A 530 -46.79 3.18 0.18
C ARG A 530 -47.60 2.36 -0.83
N GLU A 531 -48.28 1.30 -0.38
CA GLU A 531 -49.17 0.48 -1.23
C GLU A 531 -50.35 1.33 -1.78
N GLN A 532 -50.87 2.29 -0.99
CA GLN A 532 -51.91 3.23 -1.44
C GLN A 532 -51.38 4.31 -2.40
N GLU A 533 -50.17 4.83 -2.19
CA GLU A 533 -49.53 5.78 -3.10
C GLU A 533 -49.21 5.16 -4.46
N GLU A 534 -48.71 3.91 -4.49
CA GLU A 534 -48.48 3.17 -5.74
C GLU A 534 -49.79 2.83 -6.46
N GLY A 535 -50.85 2.49 -5.73
CA GLY A 535 -52.18 2.27 -6.29
C GLY A 535 -52.80 3.54 -6.90
N ARG A 536 -52.54 4.71 -6.30
CA ARG A 536 -53.03 6.01 -6.79
C ARG A 536 -52.22 6.53 -7.98
N ALA A 537 -50.92 6.24 -8.04
CA ALA A 537 -50.08 6.56 -9.19
C ALA A 537 -50.48 5.75 -10.44
N LYS A 538 -50.85 4.47 -10.28
CA LYS A 538 -51.32 3.61 -11.38
C LYS A 538 -52.67 4.05 -11.96
N THR A 539 -53.61 4.46 -11.12
CA THR A 539 -54.91 4.98 -11.58
C THR A 539 -54.80 6.34 -12.27
N THR A 540 -53.89 7.22 -11.80
CA THR A 540 -53.66 8.53 -12.44
C THR A 540 -53.03 8.37 -13.83
N ASN A 541 -52.09 7.44 -14.02
CA ASN A 541 -51.49 7.16 -15.34
C ASN A 541 -52.47 6.51 -16.33
N GLN A 542 -53.45 5.74 -15.86
CA GLN A 542 -54.48 5.17 -16.75
C GLN A 542 -55.51 6.20 -17.22
N SER A 543 -55.81 7.23 -16.41
CA SER A 543 -56.74 8.31 -16.78
C SER A 543 -56.17 9.38 -17.71
N SER A 544 -54.85 9.37 -17.99
CA SER A 544 -54.20 10.34 -18.89
C SER A 544 -53.93 9.80 -20.30
N ILE A 545 -54.31 8.54 -20.58
CA ILE A 545 -54.11 7.86 -21.88
C ILE A 545 -55.45 7.63 -22.61
N THR A 546 -56.58 7.98 -21.99
CA THR A 546 -57.91 8.09 -22.63
C THR A 546 -58.31 9.54 -22.71
#